data_AF-A0AA35RMW7-F1
#
_entry.id   AF-A0AA35RMW7-F1
#
_cell.length_a   1.000
_cell.length_b   1.000
_cell.length_c   1.000
_cell.angle_alpha   90.00
_cell.angle_beta   90.00
_cell.angle_gamma   90.00
#
_symmetry.space_group_name_H-M   'P 1'
#
loop_
_entity.id
_entity.type
_entity.pdbx_description
1 polymer ?
#
loop_
_entity_poly.entity_id
_entity_poly.type
_entity_poly.pdbx_seq_one_letter_code
_entity_poly.pdbx_strand_id
1 'polypeptide(L)'
;MLAIMVLCFVILDLVMLVIFSLVEGLRGNLRAERVLDKEASSTTTGEQGRIKEFYVYVCDSLAWDIFLGIFYGYKAFLQICGLFLAFATRKVKVKGLDDAKWIAGTIYITSIVLAITILALYTLNDFVNRHTAVFTGGLLIGTTFIMAFVFASKMYALYKDPEGKSVFDRTRPSDRPQASNPSDGVERVVG
;
A
#
# COMPACT_ATOMS: atom_id res chain seq x y z
N MET A 1 0.74 7.38 22.54
CA MET A 1 1.12 8.50 21.64
C MET A 1 1.00 8.11 20.17
N LEU A 2 1.68 7.05 19.68
CA LEU A 2 1.55 6.59 18.28
C LEU A 2 0.10 6.29 17.85
N ALA A 3 -0.66 5.54 18.66
CA ALA A 3 -2.06 5.23 18.36
C ALA A 3 -2.94 6.49 18.24
N ILE A 4 -2.67 7.53 19.04
CA ILE A 4 -3.38 8.81 18.97
C ILE A 4 -3.05 9.53 17.67
N MET A 5 -1.78 9.55 17.25
CA MET A 5 -1.39 10.14 15.97
C MET A 5 -2.07 9.44 14.80
N VAL A 6 -2.07 8.09 14.79
CA VAL A 6 -2.76 7.29 13.76
C VAL A 6 -4.26 7.58 13.76
N LEU A 7 -4.89 7.61 14.92
CA LEU A 7 -6.32 7.94 15.04
C LEU A 7 -6.62 9.35 14.51
N CYS A 8 -5.77 10.34 14.79
CA CYS A 8 -5.94 11.70 14.26
C CYS A 8 -5.89 11.72 12.72
N PHE A 9 -4.97 10.99 12.09
CA PHE A 9 -4.92 10.88 10.62
C PHE A 9 -6.19 10.23 10.06
N VAL A 10 -6.65 9.13 10.69
CA VAL A 10 -7.87 8.43 10.29
C VAL A 10 -9.11 9.33 10.45
N ILE A 11 -9.20 10.08 11.53
CA ILE A 11 -10.29 11.05 11.76
C ILE A 11 -10.25 12.15 10.70
N LEU A 12 -9.08 12.70 10.38
CA LEU A 12 -8.93 13.71 9.33
C LEU A 12 -9.42 13.18 7.98
N ASP A 13 -9.05 11.95 7.62
CA ASP A 13 -9.53 11.29 6.40
C ASP A 13 -11.05 11.10 6.39
N LEU A 14 -11.61 10.64 7.50
CA LEU A 14 -13.06 10.46 7.68
C LEU A 14 -13.80 11.79 7.55
N VAL A 15 -13.31 12.84 8.20
CA VAL A 15 -13.90 14.18 8.13
C VAL A 15 -13.84 14.72 6.70
N MET A 16 -12.71 14.55 6.00
CA MET A 16 -12.58 14.93 4.58
C MET A 16 -13.61 14.19 3.70
N LEU A 17 -13.78 12.88 3.88
CA LEU A 17 -14.75 12.08 3.13
C LEU A 17 -16.20 12.45 3.46
N VAL A 18 -16.50 12.71 4.73
CA VAL A 18 -17.84 13.12 5.18
C VAL A 18 -18.19 14.49 4.63
N ILE A 19 -17.28 15.47 4.70
CA ILE A 19 -17.50 16.81 4.13
C ILE A 19 -17.80 16.70 2.64
N PHE A 20 -17.02 15.92 1.89
CA PHE A 20 -17.23 15.75 0.47
C PHE A 20 -18.54 15.04 0.14
N SER A 21 -18.86 13.97 0.89
CA SER A 21 -20.11 13.23 0.75
C SER A 21 -21.32 14.12 1.02
N LEU A 22 -21.23 15.03 1.99
CA LEU A 22 -22.27 16.02 2.26
C LEU A 22 -22.35 17.08 1.16
N VAL A 23 -21.23 17.61 0.67
CA VAL A 23 -21.21 18.65 -0.38
C VAL A 23 -21.77 18.13 -1.70
N GLU A 24 -21.33 16.95 -2.17
CA GLU A 24 -21.83 16.34 -3.41
C GLU A 24 -23.25 15.79 -3.23
N GLY A 25 -23.54 15.18 -2.07
CA GLY A 25 -24.87 14.67 -1.73
C GLY A 25 -25.94 15.77 -1.66
N LEU A 26 -25.61 16.95 -1.10
CA LEU A 26 -26.52 18.11 -1.07
C LEU A 26 -26.63 18.82 -2.42
N ARG A 27 -25.55 18.85 -3.23
CA ARG A 27 -25.56 19.52 -4.53
C ARG A 27 -26.38 18.77 -5.59
N GLY A 28 -26.68 17.48 -5.38
CA GLY A 28 -27.45 16.67 -6.34
C GLY A 28 -26.85 16.69 -7.76
N ASN A 29 -25.55 16.95 -7.87
CA ASN A 29 -24.89 17.30 -9.13
C ASN A 29 -24.36 16.08 -9.88
N LEU A 30 -24.78 14.87 -9.49
CA LEU A 30 -24.60 13.65 -10.27
C LEU A 30 -25.47 13.77 -11.54
N ARG A 31 -24.99 14.53 -12.52
CA ARG A 31 -25.58 14.52 -13.85
C ARG A 31 -25.15 13.25 -14.53
N ALA A 32 -26.14 12.44 -14.89
CA ALA A 32 -25.93 11.29 -15.75
C ALA A 32 -25.63 11.82 -17.18
N GLU A 33 -24.35 11.96 -17.51
CA GLU A 33 -23.90 12.30 -18.86
C GLU A 33 -24.15 11.09 -19.77
N ARG A 34 -24.72 11.33 -20.95
CA ARG A 34 -24.88 10.29 -21.98
C ARG A 34 -23.58 10.17 -22.76
N VAL A 35 -22.81 9.14 -22.47
CA VAL A 35 -21.60 8.79 -23.22
C VAL A 35 -21.98 7.78 -24.31
N LEU A 36 -21.53 8.02 -25.54
CA LEU A 36 -21.75 7.10 -26.65
C LEU A 36 -20.99 5.80 -26.40
N ASP A 37 -21.70 4.67 -26.45
CA ASP A 37 -21.10 3.36 -26.32
C ASP A 37 -20.33 3.00 -27.60
N LYS A 38 -19.02 3.26 -27.57
CA LYS A 38 -18.10 2.93 -28.68
C LYS A 38 -17.99 1.42 -28.91
N GLU A 39 -18.37 0.58 -27.95
CA GLU A 39 -18.36 -0.88 -28.11
C GLU A 39 -19.58 -1.35 -28.89
N ALA A 40 -20.77 -0.86 -28.53
CA ALA A 40 -22.03 -1.21 -29.22
C ALA A 40 -22.25 -0.44 -30.54
N SER A 41 -21.48 0.64 -30.79
CA SER A 41 -21.47 1.35 -32.08
C SER A 41 -20.74 0.58 -33.20
N SER A 42 -20.08 -0.54 -32.86
CA SER A 42 -19.49 -1.45 -33.84
C SER A 42 -20.60 -2.31 -34.48
N THR A 43 -21.22 -1.77 -35.53
CA THR A 43 -21.80 -2.57 -36.62
C THR A 43 -22.86 -3.59 -36.20
N THR A 44 -24.01 -3.14 -35.71
CA THR A 44 -25.24 -3.89 -35.99
C THR A 44 -25.97 -3.17 -37.10
N THR A 45 -25.63 -3.51 -38.35
CA THR A 45 -26.56 -3.36 -39.46
C THR A 45 -27.76 -4.23 -39.11
N GLY A 46 -28.74 -3.65 -38.39
CA GLY A 46 -30.04 -4.29 -38.29
C GLY A 46 -30.55 -4.50 -39.70
N GLU A 47 -31.35 -5.55 -39.92
CA GLU A 47 -31.91 -5.93 -41.23
C GLU A 47 -32.65 -4.80 -41.99
N GLN A 48 -32.79 -3.60 -41.42
CA GLN A 48 -33.41 -2.41 -42.00
C GLN A 48 -32.45 -1.24 -42.29
N GLY A 49 -31.12 -1.41 -42.20
CA GLY A 49 -30.17 -0.33 -42.54
C GLY A 49 -30.25 0.92 -41.65
N ARG A 50 -30.87 0.82 -40.46
CA ARG A 50 -30.92 1.90 -39.46
C ARG A 50 -29.76 1.80 -38.48
N ILE A 51 -28.97 2.86 -38.38
CA ILE A 51 -27.92 3.02 -37.37
C ILE A 51 -28.60 3.17 -36.00
N LYS A 52 -28.28 2.29 -35.06
CA LYS A 52 -28.72 2.40 -33.66
C LYS A 52 -27.53 2.88 -32.82
N GLU A 53 -27.67 4.04 -32.20
CA GLU A 53 -26.69 4.57 -31.25
C GLU A 53 -27.07 4.14 -29.84
N PHE A 54 -26.14 3.51 -29.14
CA PHE A 54 -26.30 3.11 -27.74
C PHE A 54 -25.62 4.15 -26.85
N TYR A 55 -26.29 4.53 -25.77
CA TYR A 55 -25.80 5.52 -24.82
C TYR A 55 -25.73 4.89 -23.42
N VAL A 56 -24.62 5.10 -22.72
CA VAL A 56 -24.44 4.72 -21.32
C VAL A 56 -24.49 5.98 -20.46
N TYR A 57 -25.19 5.89 -19.33
CA TYR A 57 -25.23 6.96 -18.34
C TYR A 57 -24.04 6.82 -17.41
N VAL A 58 -23.09 7.75 -17.48
CA VAL A 58 -21.97 7.84 -16.56
C VAL A 58 -22.25 8.98 -15.60
N CYS A 59 -22.02 8.72 -14.32
CA CYS A 59 -22.03 9.76 -13.32
C CYS A 59 -20.66 10.42 -13.31
N ASP A 60 -20.55 11.58 -13.96
CA ASP A 60 -19.31 12.34 -14.02
C ASP A 60 -19.54 13.77 -13.50
N SER A 61 -18.61 14.25 -12.70
CA SER A 61 -18.65 15.60 -12.13
C SER A 61 -17.23 16.12 -12.06
N LEU A 62 -16.99 17.28 -12.67
CA LEU A 62 -15.68 17.93 -12.65
C LEU A 62 -15.21 18.23 -11.22
N ALA A 63 -16.14 18.44 -10.28
CA ALA A 63 -15.84 18.59 -8.86
C ALA A 63 -15.39 17.26 -8.22
N TRP A 64 -15.94 16.14 -8.67
CA TRP A 64 -15.55 14.80 -8.22
C TRP A 64 -14.11 14.49 -8.58
N ASP A 65 -13.71 14.71 -9.83
CA ASP A 65 -12.35 14.45 -10.30
C ASP A 65 -11.30 15.32 -9.60
N ILE A 66 -11.59 16.62 -9.41
CA ILE A 66 -10.68 17.52 -8.68
C ILE A 66 -10.51 17.06 -7.22
N PHE A 67 -11.60 16.73 -6.55
CA PHE A 67 -11.54 16.25 -5.16
C PHE A 67 -10.78 14.94 -5.06
N LEU A 68 -11.06 14.01 -5.96
CA LEU A 68 -10.38 12.71 -6.05
C LEU A 68 -8.88 12.89 -6.27
N GLY A 69 -8.49 13.82 -7.15
CA GLY A 69 -7.10 14.19 -7.38
C GLY A 69 -6.39 14.76 -6.14
N ILE A 70 -7.04 15.68 -5.42
CA ILE A 70 -6.52 16.21 -4.15
C ILE A 70 -6.40 15.10 -3.09
N PHE A 71 -7.41 14.23 -3.01
CA PHE A 71 -7.45 13.13 -2.05
C PHE A 71 -6.33 12.11 -2.28
N TYR A 72 -6.17 11.65 -3.52
CA TYR A 72 -5.08 10.74 -3.85
C TYR A 72 -3.71 11.43 -3.78
N GLY A 73 -3.63 12.72 -4.09
CA GLY A 73 -2.42 13.52 -3.96
C GLY A 73 -1.88 13.55 -2.53
N TYR A 74 -2.72 13.86 -1.53
CA TYR A 74 -2.24 13.87 -0.13
C TYR A 74 -1.87 12.46 0.35
N LYS A 75 -2.61 11.42 -0.07
CA LYS A 75 -2.26 10.02 0.26
C LYS A 75 -0.91 9.61 -0.32
N ALA A 76 -0.65 9.97 -1.58
CA ALA A 76 0.63 9.70 -2.23
C ALA A 76 1.79 10.45 -1.56
N PHE A 77 1.56 11.71 -1.16
CA PHE A 77 2.55 12.49 -0.42
C PHE A 77 2.88 11.83 0.94
N LEU A 78 1.87 11.43 1.71
CA LEU A 78 2.07 10.70 2.97
C LEU A 78 2.85 9.40 2.76
N GLN A 79 2.60 8.68 1.66
CA GLN A 79 3.32 7.46 1.31
C GLN A 79 4.80 7.73 1.00
N ILE A 80 5.11 8.81 0.27
CA ILE A 80 6.49 9.23 -0.03
C ILE A 80 7.22 9.64 1.25
N CYS A 81 6.57 10.39 2.14
CA CYS A 81 7.11 10.70 3.47
C CYS A 81 7.38 9.41 4.26
N GLY A 82 6.46 8.44 4.23
CA GLY A 82 6.66 7.12 4.84
C GLY A 82 7.87 6.38 4.27
N LEU A 83 8.08 6.45 2.96
CA LEU A 83 9.23 5.84 2.28
C LEU A 83 10.55 6.52 2.69
N PHE A 84 10.56 7.85 2.80
CA PHE A 84 11.72 8.60 3.28
C PHE A 84 12.06 8.25 4.73
N LEU A 85 11.06 8.16 5.60
CA LEU A 85 11.22 7.73 6.99
C LEU A 85 11.76 6.29 7.06
N ALA A 86 11.24 5.38 6.23
CA ALA A 86 11.74 4.01 6.13
C ALA A 86 13.21 3.98 5.66
N PHE A 87 13.61 4.83 4.72
CA PHE A 87 14.99 4.94 4.27
C PHE A 87 15.94 5.48 5.35
N ALA A 88 15.51 6.50 6.08
CA ALA A 88 16.28 7.05 7.20
C ALA A 88 16.50 5.99 8.30
N THR A 89 15.49 5.16 8.60
CA THR A 89 15.63 4.07 9.60
C THR A 89 16.62 2.97 9.19
N ARG A 90 16.89 2.76 7.89
CA ARG A 90 17.88 1.79 7.42
C ARG A 90 19.33 2.24 7.70
N LYS A 91 19.58 3.55 7.78
CA LYS A 91 20.92 4.14 7.95
C LYS A 91 21.44 3.97 9.38
N VAL A 92 20.57 3.70 10.36
CA VAL A 92 20.93 3.49 11.76
C VAL A 92 20.68 2.02 12.11
N LYS A 93 21.70 1.16 11.91
CA LYS A 93 21.66 -0.24 12.34
C LYS A 93 21.74 -0.31 13.87
N VAL A 94 20.61 -0.15 14.55
CA VAL A 94 20.51 -0.46 15.98
C VAL A 94 20.37 -1.98 16.11
N LYS A 95 21.41 -2.66 16.64
CA LYS A 95 21.36 -4.09 17.01
C LYS A 95 20.31 -4.24 18.11
N GLY A 96 19.06 -4.60 17.77
CA GLY A 96 18.03 -4.75 18.80
C GLY A 96 16.57 -4.72 18.37
N LEU A 97 16.18 -4.17 17.22
CA LEU A 97 14.76 -4.07 16.85
C LEU A 97 14.52 -4.69 15.46
N ASP A 98 14.35 -6.02 15.42
CA ASP A 98 14.05 -6.74 14.17
C ASP A 98 12.66 -6.35 13.62
N ASP A 99 11.71 -5.99 14.49
CA ASP A 99 10.35 -5.54 14.12
C ASP A 99 10.34 -4.26 13.27
N ALA A 100 11.25 -3.32 13.57
CA ALA A 100 11.40 -2.08 12.82
C ALA A 100 11.90 -2.32 11.38
N LYS A 101 12.58 -3.44 11.14
CA LYS A 101 13.07 -3.81 9.81
C LYS A 101 11.96 -4.39 8.94
N TRP A 102 11.03 -5.15 9.52
CA TRP A 102 9.86 -5.69 8.84
C TRP A 102 8.86 -4.60 8.45
N ILE A 103 8.60 -3.63 9.34
CA ILE A 103 7.71 -2.50 9.03
C ILE A 103 8.32 -1.64 7.92
N ALA A 104 9.63 -1.35 7.95
CA ALA A 104 10.29 -0.62 6.87
C ALA A 104 10.24 -1.38 5.54
N GLY A 105 10.47 -2.70 5.56
CA GLY A 105 10.34 -3.56 4.37
C GLY A 105 8.94 -3.54 3.75
N THR A 106 7.90 -3.53 4.59
CA THR A 106 6.50 -3.47 4.14
C THR A 106 6.19 -2.15 3.43
N ILE A 107 6.70 -1.03 3.95
CA ILE A 107 6.53 0.29 3.33
C ILE A 107 7.17 0.35 1.93
N TYR A 108 8.35 -0.25 1.75
CA TYR A 108 9.01 -0.35 0.44
C TYR A 108 8.19 -1.12 -0.59
N ILE A 109 7.74 -2.33 -0.22
CA ILE A 109 6.99 -3.18 -1.15
C ILE A 109 5.66 -2.52 -1.50
N THR A 110 4.96 -1.96 -0.51
CA THR A 110 3.70 -1.23 -0.73
C THR A 110 3.89 -0.07 -1.71
N SER A 111 5.00 0.68 -1.60
CA SER A 111 5.32 1.76 -2.54
C SER A 111 5.56 1.28 -3.98
N ILE A 112 6.25 0.15 -4.16
CA ILE A 112 6.51 -0.42 -5.49
C ILE A 112 5.21 -0.89 -6.13
N VAL A 113 4.38 -1.61 -5.38
CA VAL A 113 3.11 -2.12 -5.92
C VAL A 113 2.15 -0.96 -6.23
N LEU A 114 2.16 0.12 -5.44
CA LEU A 114 1.38 1.32 -5.73
C LEU A 114 1.80 1.95 -7.07
N ALA A 115 3.11 2.03 -7.36
CA ALA A 115 3.61 2.56 -8.63
C ALA A 115 3.17 1.70 -9.83
N ILE A 116 3.25 0.36 -9.70
CA ILE A 116 2.75 -0.58 -10.72
C ILE A 116 1.24 -0.43 -10.93
N THR A 117 0.49 -0.26 -9.84
CA THR A 117 -0.96 -0.07 -9.89
C THR A 117 -1.31 1.19 -10.67
N ILE A 118 -0.68 2.33 -10.38
CA ILE A 118 -0.90 3.60 -11.10
C ILE A 118 -0.62 3.45 -12.60
N LEU A 119 0.48 2.78 -12.96
CA LEU A 119 0.82 2.52 -14.36
C LEU A 119 -0.27 1.68 -15.05
N ALA A 120 -0.75 0.63 -14.38
CA ALA A 120 -1.85 -0.19 -14.87
C ALA A 120 -3.13 0.64 -15.06
N LEU A 121 -3.49 1.52 -14.11
CA LEU A 121 -4.66 2.38 -14.22
C LEU A 121 -4.60 3.31 -15.44
N TYR A 122 -3.42 3.87 -15.72
CA TYR A 122 -3.22 4.74 -16.89
C TYR A 122 -3.44 3.99 -18.22
N THR A 123 -2.96 2.75 -18.32
CA THR A 123 -3.05 1.95 -19.55
C THR A 123 -4.49 1.53 -19.91
N LEU A 124 -5.40 1.51 -18.95
CA LEU A 124 -6.74 0.95 -19.17
C LEU A 124 -7.79 1.93 -19.71
N ASN A 125 -7.50 3.24 -19.81
CA ASN A 125 -8.47 4.35 -19.98
C ASN A 125 -9.40 4.28 -21.24
N ASP A 126 -9.13 3.45 -22.24
CA ASP A 126 -9.68 3.64 -23.60
C ASP A 126 -11.13 3.19 -23.87
N PHE A 127 -11.76 2.32 -23.06
CA PHE A 127 -13.10 1.77 -23.39
C PHE A 127 -14.00 1.56 -22.17
N VAL A 128 -15.02 2.38 -21.91
CA VAL A 128 -15.82 2.38 -20.65
C VAL A 128 -16.28 1.00 -20.13
N ASN A 129 -16.79 0.11 -20.98
CA ASN A 129 -17.28 -1.22 -20.55
C ASN A 129 -16.14 -2.20 -20.23
N ARG A 130 -15.18 -2.38 -21.15
CA ARG A 130 -13.97 -3.19 -20.89
C ARG A 130 -13.08 -2.58 -19.82
N HIS A 131 -12.95 -1.27 -19.79
CA HIS A 131 -12.27 -0.49 -18.77
C HIS A 131 -12.82 -0.82 -17.41
N THR A 132 -14.14 -0.71 -17.21
CA THR A 132 -14.74 -0.97 -15.89
C THR A 132 -14.48 -2.39 -15.41
N ALA A 133 -14.61 -3.39 -16.29
CA ALA A 133 -14.36 -4.79 -15.96
C ALA A 133 -12.89 -5.08 -15.64
N VAL A 134 -11.96 -4.60 -16.48
CA VAL A 134 -10.52 -4.83 -16.30
C VAL A 134 -9.97 -3.97 -15.16
N PHE A 135 -10.47 -2.75 -14.96
CA PHE A 135 -10.13 -1.86 -13.85
C PHE A 135 -10.57 -2.47 -12.52
N THR A 136 -11.83 -2.89 -12.41
CA THR A 136 -12.35 -3.49 -11.17
C THR A 136 -11.66 -4.82 -10.89
N GLY A 137 -11.51 -5.68 -11.90
CA GLY A 137 -10.79 -6.95 -11.76
C GLY A 137 -9.31 -6.77 -11.42
N GLY A 138 -8.63 -5.85 -12.09
CA GLY A 138 -7.23 -5.51 -11.85
C GLY A 138 -7.00 -4.90 -10.47
N LEU A 139 -7.91 -4.05 -9.99
CA LEU A 139 -7.88 -3.49 -8.65
C LEU A 139 -8.12 -4.57 -7.58
N LEU A 140 -9.08 -5.48 -7.79
CA LEU A 140 -9.34 -6.61 -6.88
C LEU A 140 -8.15 -7.57 -6.81
N ILE A 141 -7.59 -7.94 -7.95
CA ILE A 141 -6.39 -8.80 -8.01
C ILE A 141 -5.21 -8.08 -7.37
N GLY A 142 -4.97 -6.82 -7.74
CA GLY A 142 -3.88 -6.00 -7.21
C GLY A 142 -3.94 -5.82 -5.69
N THR A 143 -5.10 -5.47 -5.15
CA THR A 143 -5.31 -5.36 -3.69
C THR A 143 -5.16 -6.69 -2.97
N THR A 144 -5.61 -7.80 -3.59
CA THR A 144 -5.40 -9.15 -3.05
C THR A 144 -3.92 -9.52 -3.00
N PHE A 145 -3.14 -9.21 -4.05
CA PHE A 145 -1.69 -9.41 -4.07
C PHE A 145 -0.98 -8.56 -3.01
N ILE A 146 -1.36 -7.28 -2.84
CA ILE A 146 -0.78 -6.39 -1.81
C ILE A 146 -1.07 -6.95 -0.41
N MET A 147 -2.33 -7.29 -0.12
CA MET A 147 -2.72 -7.87 1.16
C MET A 147 -1.96 -9.17 1.41
N ALA A 148 -1.91 -10.08 0.43
CA ALA A 148 -1.15 -11.32 0.52
C ALA A 148 0.33 -11.06 0.81
N PHE A 149 0.95 -10.04 0.22
CA PHE A 149 2.36 -9.71 0.47
C PHE A 149 2.58 -9.12 1.87
N VAL A 150 1.67 -8.26 2.34
CA VAL A 150 1.67 -7.72 3.70
C VAL A 150 1.53 -8.86 4.71
N PHE A 151 0.58 -9.79 4.50
CA PHE A 151 0.43 -10.97 5.33
C PHE A 151 1.62 -11.92 5.23
N ALA A 152 2.20 -12.13 4.06
CA ALA A 152 3.37 -12.96 3.85
C ALA A 152 4.60 -12.41 4.59
N SER A 153 4.78 -11.08 4.65
CA SER A 153 5.88 -10.47 5.42
C SER A 153 5.79 -10.78 6.91
N LYS A 154 4.56 -10.81 7.46
CA LYS A 154 4.29 -11.22 8.84
C LYS A 154 4.42 -12.72 9.04
N MET A 155 3.93 -13.52 8.10
CA MET A 155 3.94 -14.98 8.18
C MET A 155 5.35 -15.55 8.00
N TYR A 156 6.19 -14.94 7.17
CA TYR A 156 7.60 -15.29 7.05
C TYR A 156 8.38 -14.94 8.33
N ALA A 157 8.07 -13.82 8.99
CA ALA A 157 8.64 -13.51 10.29
C ALA A 157 8.23 -14.54 11.36
N LEU A 158 6.98 -15.01 11.35
CA LEU A 158 6.48 -16.03 12.27
C LEU A 158 7.05 -17.43 11.99
N TYR A 159 7.20 -17.80 10.71
CA TYR A 159 7.74 -19.09 10.30
C TYR A 159 9.24 -19.24 10.62
N LYS A 160 9.99 -18.13 10.61
CA LYS A 160 11.43 -18.13 10.89
C LYS A 160 11.76 -18.24 12.38
N ASP A 161 10.80 -17.94 13.27
CA ASP A 161 10.98 -18.01 14.72
C ASP A 161 9.74 -18.62 15.42
N PRO A 162 9.43 -19.92 15.18
CA PRO A 162 8.22 -20.56 15.69
C PRO A 162 8.21 -20.75 17.22
N GLU A 163 9.35 -20.57 17.89
CA GLU A 163 9.52 -20.80 19.34
C GLU A 163 9.95 -19.56 20.14
N GLY A 164 10.08 -18.37 19.54
CA GLY A 164 10.39 -17.12 20.27
C GLY A 164 11.70 -17.15 21.08
N LYS A 165 12.65 -18.02 20.74
CA LYS A 165 13.89 -18.25 21.52
C LYS A 165 14.83 -17.04 21.50
N SER A 166 14.74 -16.18 20.48
CA SER A 166 15.54 -14.95 20.36
C SER A 166 15.15 -13.85 21.36
N VAL A 167 13.96 -13.92 21.98
CA VAL A 167 13.51 -13.00 23.04
C VAL A 167 14.11 -13.40 24.40
N PHE A 168 14.18 -14.70 24.69
CA PHE A 168 14.68 -15.22 25.97
C PHE A 168 16.22 -15.22 26.06
N ASP A 169 16.93 -15.30 24.94
CA ASP A 169 18.39 -15.22 24.92
C ASP A 169 18.93 -13.81 25.19
N ARG A 170 18.14 -12.75 24.94
CA ARG A 170 18.53 -11.37 25.28
C ARG A 170 18.44 -11.04 26.76
N THR A 171 17.73 -11.85 27.56
CA THR A 171 17.64 -11.66 29.01
C THR A 171 18.85 -12.25 29.74
N ARG A 172 19.78 -12.91 29.05
CA ARG A 172 21.09 -13.21 29.63
C ARG A 172 22.01 -12.00 29.42
N PRO A 173 22.27 -11.17 30.45
CA PRO A 173 23.43 -10.31 30.39
C PRO A 173 24.63 -11.21 30.08
N SER A 174 25.40 -10.80 29.07
CA SER A 174 26.67 -11.40 28.73
C SER A 174 27.70 -11.14 29.84
N ASP A 175 27.42 -11.57 31.06
CA ASP A 175 28.43 -11.74 32.10
C ASP A 175 29.06 -13.11 31.89
N ARG A 176 29.93 -13.19 30.89
CA ARG A 176 31.09 -14.07 31.02
C ARG A 176 32.30 -13.16 31.06
N PRO A 177 32.96 -12.98 32.22
CA PRO A 177 34.33 -12.53 32.21
C PRO A 177 35.08 -13.57 31.40
N GLN A 178 35.77 -13.14 30.33
CA GLN A 178 36.86 -13.93 29.78
C GLN A 178 37.89 -14.04 30.92
N ALA A 179 37.79 -15.10 31.70
CA ALA A 179 38.86 -15.49 32.60
C ALA A 179 40.07 -15.78 31.71
N SER A 180 41.00 -14.84 31.68
CA SER A 180 42.38 -15.05 31.25
C SER A 180 42.92 -16.20 32.09
N ASN A 181 43.12 -17.37 31.47
CA ASN A 181 43.75 -18.50 32.11
C ASN A 181 45.27 -18.27 32.08
N PRO A 182 45.96 -18.02 33.21
CA PRO A 182 47.39 -17.79 33.24
C PRO A 182 48.08 -19.10 33.62
N SER A 183 48.19 -20.05 32.69
CA SER A 183 48.82 -21.36 32.98
C SER A 183 49.57 -21.98 31.79
N ASP A 184 50.25 -21.17 30.96
CA ASP A 184 51.08 -21.69 29.85
C ASP A 184 52.48 -21.02 29.79
N GLY A 185 53.02 -20.60 30.94
CA GLY A 185 54.26 -19.81 30.98
C GLY A 185 55.23 -20.10 32.13
N VAL A 186 55.12 -21.25 32.83
CA VAL A 186 55.99 -21.57 33.98
C VAL A 186 56.41 -23.05 33.99
N GLU A 187 56.87 -23.59 32.86
CA GLU A 187 57.56 -24.91 32.86
C GLU A 187 58.62 -25.04 31.76
N ARG A 188 59.36 -23.96 31.47
CA ARG A 188 60.54 -24.01 30.59
C ARG A 188 61.78 -23.30 31.14
N VAL A 189 61.81 -23.04 32.44
CA VAL A 189 63.01 -22.54 33.14
C VAL A 189 63.15 -23.33 34.43
N VAL A 190 63.73 -24.52 34.33
CA VAL A 190 64.50 -25.31 35.32
C VAL A 190 64.43 -26.77 34.86
N GLY A 191 65.56 -27.29 34.36
CA GLY A 191 65.71 -28.65 33.85
C GLY A 191 66.73 -28.70 32.72
#